data_AF-A0A7C3V9D6-F1
#
_entry.id   AF-A0A7C3V9D6-F1
#
_cell.length_a   1.000
_cell.length_b   1.000
_cell.length_c   1.000
_cell.angle_alpha   90.00
_cell.angle_beta   90.00
_cell.angle_gamma   90.00
#
_symmetry.space_group_name_H-M   'P 1'
#
loop_
_entity.id
_entity.type
_entity.pdbx_description
1 polymer ?
#
loop_
_entity_poly.entity_id
_entity_poly.type
_entity_poly.pdbx_seq_one_letter_code
_entity_poly.pdbx_strand_id
1 'polypeptide(L)'
;MNNILKTIIGLFFIFSIYILSIEAQEKMNWYGARDYCEEKGMRLPTVAELKEMYENECSGNKYEEVRCAKLYWSSEDYAPDTTCAMDVGFSRGCVDDDDKSAAYDYVRCVRAGP
;
A
#
# COMPACT_ATOMS: atom_id res chain seq x y z
N MET A 1 35.20 0.94 12.01
CA MET A 1 33.78 0.79 12.38
C MET A 1 33.14 -0.12 11.36
N ASN A 2 32.97 -1.41 11.70
CA ASN A 2 32.70 -2.49 10.75
C ASN A 2 31.31 -2.36 10.12
N ASN A 3 31.21 -2.64 8.81
CA ASN A 3 29.99 -2.51 8.01
C ASN A 3 28.79 -3.27 8.59
N ILE A 4 29.03 -4.32 9.37
CA ILE A 4 28.02 -5.10 10.08
C ILE A 4 27.28 -4.26 11.14
N LEU A 5 27.98 -3.36 11.84
CA LEU A 5 27.36 -2.50 12.86
C LEU A 5 26.47 -1.41 12.21
N LYS A 6 26.85 -0.91 11.03
CA LYS A 6 26.01 0.01 10.23
C LYS A 6 24.73 -0.68 9.75
N THR A 7 24.83 -1.93 9.31
CA THR A 7 23.67 -2.71 8.86
C THR A 7 22.71 -3.04 10.01
N ILE A 8 23.22 -3.42 11.18
CA ILE A 8 22.38 -3.78 12.35
C ILE A 8 21.72 -2.55 12.98
N ILE A 9 22.42 -1.41 13.07
CA ILE A 9 21.83 -0.14 13.56
C ILE A 9 20.78 0.39 12.58
N GLY A 10 21.01 0.22 11.27
CA GLY A 10 20.01 0.50 10.23
C GLY A 10 18.76 -0.38 10.35
N LEU A 11 18.93 -1.68 10.63
CA LEU A 11 17.83 -2.64 10.84
C LEU A 11 17.04 -2.44 12.14
N PHE A 12 17.67 -1.95 13.22
CA PHE A 12 16.99 -1.68 14.48
C PHE A 12 16.24 -0.32 14.50
N PHE A 13 16.76 0.71 13.82
CA PHE A 13 16.05 2.00 13.70
C PHE A 13 14.89 1.97 12.70
N ILE A 14 14.94 1.12 11.67
CA ILE A 14 13.76 0.90 10.82
C ILE A 14 12.66 0.15 11.59
N PHE A 15 12.96 -0.77 12.50
CA PHE A 15 11.91 -1.51 13.20
C PHE A 15 11.15 -0.70 14.27
N SER A 16 11.76 0.33 14.88
CA SER A 16 11.12 1.09 15.96
C SER A 16 10.30 2.32 15.49
N ILE A 17 10.38 2.69 14.21
CA ILE A 17 9.68 3.87 13.64
C ILE A 17 8.81 3.50 12.41
N TYR A 18 9.01 2.34 11.76
CA TYR A 18 8.36 1.98 10.48
C TYR A 18 7.30 0.87 10.56
N ILE A 19 6.25 1.03 11.37
CA ILE A 19 4.97 0.37 11.02
C ILE A 19 3.93 1.45 10.77
N LEU A 20 4.20 2.28 9.75
CA LEU A 20 3.20 3.19 9.19
C LEU A 20 2.27 2.45 8.22
N SER A 21 2.78 1.38 7.58
CA SER A 21 1.98 0.51 6.73
C SER A 21 2.39 -0.96 6.82
N ILE A 22 1.42 -1.85 6.68
CA ILE A 22 1.63 -3.30 6.52
C ILE A 22 1.18 -3.70 5.12
N GLU A 23 2.01 -4.43 4.37
CA GLU A 23 1.67 -4.90 3.02
C GLU A 23 1.36 -6.41 3.04
N ALA A 24 0.29 -6.83 2.36
CA ALA A 24 -0.02 -8.24 2.14
C ALA A 24 0.89 -8.84 1.05
N GLN A 25 1.26 -10.11 1.22
CA GLN A 25 2.10 -10.81 0.25
C GLN A 25 1.35 -11.15 -1.05
N GLU A 26 0.05 -11.42 -0.95
CA GLU A 26 -0.81 -11.87 -2.04
C GLU A 26 -1.87 -10.83 -2.38
N LYS A 27 -2.34 -10.88 -3.63
CA LYS A 27 -3.50 -10.11 -4.09
C LYS A 27 -4.77 -10.64 -3.45
N MET A 28 -5.73 -9.76 -3.24
CA MET A 28 -7.08 -10.15 -2.80
C MET A 28 -8.10 -9.16 -3.34
N ASN A 29 -9.37 -9.54 -3.26
CA ASN A 29 -10.44 -8.62 -3.63
C ASN A 29 -10.59 -7.52 -2.59
N TRP A 30 -11.29 -6.44 -2.95
CA TRP A 30 -11.39 -5.26 -2.11
C TRP A 30 -11.98 -5.55 -0.72
N TYR A 31 -12.98 -6.44 -0.66
CA TYR A 31 -13.59 -6.85 0.62
C TYR A 31 -12.58 -7.59 1.51
N GLY A 32 -11.85 -8.56 0.95
CA GLY A 32 -10.78 -9.26 1.66
C GLY A 32 -9.65 -8.33 2.09
N ALA A 33 -9.34 -7.31 1.27
CA ALA A 33 -8.33 -6.31 1.57
C ALA A 33 -8.71 -5.46 2.79
N ARG A 34 -9.97 -5.01 2.84
CA ARG A 34 -10.52 -4.30 3.99
C ARG A 34 -10.46 -5.17 5.24
N ASP A 35 -11.00 -6.39 5.17
CA ASP A 35 -11.07 -7.31 6.30
C ASP A 35 -9.64 -7.65 6.81
N TYR A 36 -8.68 -7.87 5.92
CA TYR A 36 -7.27 -8.11 6.26
C TYR A 36 -6.63 -6.97 7.06
N CYS A 37 -6.98 -5.72 6.74
CA CYS A 37 -6.51 -4.55 7.46
C CYS A 37 -7.23 -4.39 8.80
N GLU A 38 -8.54 -4.58 8.84
CA GLU A 38 -9.35 -4.49 10.06
C GLU A 38 -8.90 -5.51 11.11
N GLU A 39 -8.59 -6.75 10.71
CA GLU A 39 -8.03 -7.80 11.59
C GLU A 39 -6.73 -7.38 12.29
N LYS A 40 -6.00 -6.40 11.73
CA LYS A 40 -4.75 -5.86 12.28
C LYS A 40 -4.96 -4.57 13.09
N GLY A 41 -6.22 -4.17 13.30
CA GLY A 41 -6.56 -2.86 13.89
C GLY A 41 -6.15 -1.69 12.99
N MET A 42 -6.15 -1.91 11.68
CA MET A 42 -5.76 -0.96 10.64
C MET A 42 -6.91 -0.75 9.66
N ARG A 43 -6.69 0.07 8.63
CA ARG A 43 -7.64 0.30 7.53
C ARG A 43 -6.94 0.33 6.18
N LEU A 44 -7.72 0.24 5.12
CA LEU A 44 -7.24 0.63 3.80
C LEU A 44 -6.90 2.13 3.78
N PRO A 45 -5.84 2.52 3.05
CA PRO A 45 -5.49 3.91 2.81
C PRO A 45 -6.47 4.57 1.85
N THR A 46 -6.58 5.89 1.94
CA THR A 46 -7.24 6.73 0.92
C THR A 46 -6.39 6.80 -0.35
N VAL A 47 -6.98 7.25 -1.46
CA VAL A 47 -6.24 7.51 -2.70
C VAL A 47 -5.14 8.55 -2.45
N ALA A 48 -5.42 9.56 -1.64
CA ALA A 48 -4.45 10.60 -1.29
C ALA A 48 -3.24 10.04 -0.53
N GLU A 49 -3.46 9.17 0.47
CA GLU A 49 -2.38 8.52 1.22
C GLU A 49 -1.55 7.59 0.32
N LEU A 50 -2.19 6.85 -0.58
CA LEU A 50 -1.48 6.01 -1.56
C LEU A 50 -0.62 6.84 -2.52
N LYS A 51 -1.12 7.99 -2.99
CA LYS A 51 -0.32 8.92 -3.80
C LYS A 51 0.87 9.45 -3.04
N GLU A 52 0.70 9.84 -1.79
CA GLU A 52 1.80 10.30 -0.95
C GLU A 52 2.86 9.20 -0.76
N MET A 53 2.44 7.96 -0.53
CA MET A 53 3.36 6.81 -0.48
C MET A 53 4.10 6.62 -1.80
N TYR A 54 3.40 6.70 -2.94
CA TYR A 54 4.04 6.65 -4.26
C TYR A 54 5.10 7.74 -4.41
N GLU A 55 4.77 9.00 -4.11
CA GLU A 55 5.70 10.12 -4.27
C GLU A 55 6.95 9.96 -3.40
N ASN A 56 6.79 9.45 -2.18
CA ASN A 56 7.89 9.24 -1.24
C ASN A 56 8.74 8.01 -1.58
N GLU A 57 8.12 6.92 -2.05
CA GLU A 57 8.81 5.63 -2.22
C GLU A 57 9.19 5.33 -3.66
N CYS A 58 8.31 5.60 -4.62
CA CYS A 58 8.30 5.03 -5.97
C CYS A 58 8.37 6.06 -7.11
N SER A 59 8.32 7.36 -6.81
CA SER A 59 8.58 8.42 -7.80
C SER A 59 9.99 8.30 -8.41
N GLY A 60 10.17 8.87 -9.60
CA GLY A 60 11.46 8.91 -10.30
C GLY A 60 11.85 7.63 -11.04
N ASN A 61 10.88 6.96 -11.69
CA ASN A 61 11.09 5.77 -12.54
C ASN A 61 11.60 4.52 -11.80
N LYS A 62 11.18 4.31 -10.54
CA LYS A 62 11.55 3.12 -9.76
C LYS A 62 10.69 1.89 -10.06
N TYR A 63 10.01 1.83 -11.21
CA TYR A 63 9.09 0.74 -11.56
C TYR A 63 9.76 -0.65 -11.62
N GLU A 64 11.09 -0.71 -11.68
CA GLU A 64 11.85 -1.95 -11.61
C GLU A 64 11.91 -2.52 -10.18
N GLU A 65 11.67 -1.71 -9.15
CA GLU A 65 11.52 -2.19 -7.78
C GLU A 65 10.18 -2.93 -7.65
N VAL A 66 10.22 -4.17 -7.14
CA VAL A 66 9.04 -5.04 -7.02
C VAL A 66 7.86 -4.37 -6.31
N ARG A 67 8.13 -3.56 -5.28
CA ARG A 67 7.08 -2.81 -4.55
C ARG A 67 6.44 -1.71 -5.41
N CYS A 68 7.20 -1.13 -6.33
CA CYS A 68 6.75 -0.05 -7.21
C CYS A 68 6.14 -0.59 -8.51
N ALA A 69 6.06 -1.90 -8.70
CA ALA A 69 5.44 -2.52 -9.88
C ALA A 69 3.99 -2.98 -9.64
N LYS A 70 3.35 -2.50 -8.56
CA LYS A 70 2.08 -3.00 -8.04
C LYS A 70 0.98 -1.95 -8.08
N LEU A 71 -0.27 -2.42 -8.06
CA LEU A 71 -1.47 -1.63 -7.79
C LEU A 71 -1.98 -1.95 -6.39
N TYR A 72 -2.49 -0.95 -5.69
CA TYR A 72 -2.96 -1.08 -4.31
C TYR A 72 -4.37 -0.52 -4.15
N TRP A 73 -5.24 -1.34 -3.54
CA TRP A 73 -6.59 -0.93 -3.19
C TRP A 73 -6.60 0.29 -2.27
N SER A 74 -7.50 1.24 -2.54
CA SER A 74 -7.86 2.31 -1.62
C SER A 74 -9.16 2.01 -0.88
N SER A 75 -9.48 2.83 0.13
CA SER A 75 -10.76 2.81 0.83
C SER A 75 -11.92 3.50 0.08
N GLU A 76 -11.65 4.13 -1.06
CA GLU A 76 -12.61 4.96 -1.78
C GLU A 76 -13.34 4.18 -2.87
N ASP A 77 -14.65 4.41 -2.99
CA ASP A 77 -15.47 3.87 -4.07
C ASP A 77 -15.22 4.63 -5.38
N TYR A 78 -15.32 3.93 -6.51
CA TYR A 78 -15.38 4.60 -7.80
C TYR A 78 -16.76 5.24 -7.97
N ALA A 79 -16.79 6.58 -7.97
CA ALA A 79 -18.07 7.32 -7.92
C ALA A 79 -19.07 6.99 -9.05
N PRO A 80 -18.64 6.73 -10.31
CA PRO A 80 -19.54 6.31 -11.37
C PRO A 80 -20.14 4.91 -11.21
N ASP A 81 -19.43 3.99 -10.52
CA ASP A 81 -19.89 2.62 -10.27
C ASP A 81 -19.36 2.09 -8.94
N THR A 82 -20.24 2.02 -7.93
CA THR A 82 -19.88 1.58 -6.58
C THR A 82 -19.57 0.08 -6.47
N THR A 83 -19.75 -0.69 -7.55
CA THR A 83 -19.25 -2.07 -7.64
C THR A 83 -17.73 -2.12 -7.82
N CYS A 84 -17.12 -1.02 -8.25
CA CYS A 84 -15.68 -0.81 -8.30
C CYS A 84 -15.17 0.00 -7.09
N ALA A 85 -13.88 -0.13 -6.83
CA ALA A 85 -13.14 0.72 -5.89
C ALA A 85 -11.96 1.36 -6.61
N MET A 86 -11.52 2.51 -6.10
CA MET A 86 -10.33 3.18 -6.58
C MET A 86 -9.08 2.45 -6.10
N ASP A 87 -8.05 2.42 -6.93
CA ASP A 87 -6.73 1.89 -6.60
C ASP A 87 -5.64 2.88 -7.07
N VAL A 88 -4.39 2.61 -6.67
CA VAL A 88 -3.24 3.41 -7.11
C VAL A 88 -2.11 2.52 -7.59
N GLY A 89 -1.72 2.69 -8.85
CA GLY A 89 -0.59 2.02 -9.47
C GLY A 89 0.75 2.69 -9.14
N PHE A 90 1.60 2.02 -8.35
CA PHE A 90 2.87 2.58 -7.90
C PHE A 90 3.95 2.62 -9.00
N SER A 91 3.68 2.05 -10.18
CA SER A 91 4.61 2.11 -11.32
C SER A 91 4.71 3.51 -11.91
N ARG A 92 3.61 4.27 -11.83
CA ARG A 92 3.46 5.59 -12.45
C ARG A 92 2.68 6.60 -11.62
N GLY A 93 2.17 6.21 -10.44
CA GLY A 93 1.28 7.04 -9.62
C GLY A 93 -0.10 7.25 -10.23
N CYS A 94 -0.54 6.34 -11.11
CA CYS A 94 -1.87 6.41 -11.73
C CYS A 94 -2.94 6.04 -10.71
N VAL A 95 -4.11 6.62 -10.88
CA VAL A 95 -5.33 6.28 -10.14
C VAL A 95 -6.26 5.64 -11.16
N ASP A 96 -6.64 4.40 -10.89
CA ASP A 96 -7.54 3.63 -11.74
C ASP A 96 -8.72 3.14 -10.86
N ASP A 97 -9.54 2.25 -11.41
CA ASP A 97 -10.64 1.58 -10.72
C ASP A 97 -10.71 0.11 -11.11
N ASP A 98 -11.08 -0.74 -10.16
CA ASP A 98 -11.22 -2.18 -10.40
C ASP A 98 -12.42 -2.77 -9.63
N ASP A 99 -12.95 -3.89 -10.14
CA ASP A 99 -14.10 -4.60 -9.56
C ASP A 99 -13.79 -5.12 -8.15
N LYS A 100 -14.59 -4.72 -7.15
CA LYS A 100 -14.39 -5.07 -5.74
C LYS A 100 -14.43 -6.57 -5.45
N SER A 101 -15.05 -7.36 -6.32
CA SER A 101 -15.17 -8.82 -6.17
C SER A 101 -13.96 -9.57 -6.74
N ALA A 102 -13.18 -8.93 -7.62
CA ALA A 102 -12.02 -9.52 -8.26
C ALA A 102 -10.74 -9.32 -7.46
N ALA A 103 -9.85 -10.32 -7.48
CA ALA A 103 -8.58 -10.30 -6.73
C ALA A 103 -7.44 -9.70 -7.56
N TYR A 104 -7.58 -8.45 -8.00
CA TYR A 104 -6.60 -7.80 -8.90
C TYR A 104 -5.46 -7.08 -8.18
N ASP A 105 -5.72 -6.50 -7.00
CA ASP A 105 -4.74 -5.59 -6.38
C ASP A 105 -4.14 -6.10 -5.08
N TYR A 106 -3.01 -5.48 -4.73
CA TYR A 106 -2.32 -5.70 -3.47
C TYR A 106 -2.94 -4.84 -2.37
N VAL A 107 -2.59 -5.18 -1.14
CA VAL A 107 -3.11 -4.51 0.05
C VAL A 107 -1.97 -3.86 0.80
N ARG A 108 -2.12 -2.56 1.04
CA ARG A 108 -1.39 -1.85 2.09
C ARG A 108 -2.40 -1.41 3.13
N CYS A 109 -2.10 -1.65 4.39
CA CYS A 109 -2.88 -1.19 5.52
C CYS A 109 -2.18 0.00 6.15
N VAL A 110 -2.94 1.01 6.57
CA VAL A 110 -2.44 2.13 7.36
C VAL A 110 -3.11 2.13 8.73
N ARG A 111 -2.47 2.73 9.73
CA ARG A 111 -3.11 2.91 11.03
C ARG A 111 -4.42 3.68 10.88
N ALA A 112 -5.45 3.25 11.60
CA ALA A 112 -6.61 4.10 11.82
C ALA A 112 -6.10 5.43 12.40
N GLY A 113 -6.55 6.56 11.84
CA GLY A 113 -6.20 7.87 12.38
C GLY A 113 -6.71 8.00 13.82
N PRO A 114 -6.19 8.95 14.61
CA PRO A 114 -6.73 9.26 15.93
C PRO A 114 -8.21 9.64 15.87
#